data_AF-A0A3R6VZ73-F1
#
_entry.id   AF-A0A3R6VZ73-F1
#
_cell.length_a   1.000
_cell.length_b   1.000
_cell.length_c   1.000
_cell.angle_alpha   90.00
_cell.angle_beta   90.00
_cell.angle_gamma   90.00
#
_symmetry.space_group_name_H-M   'P 1'
#
loop_
_entity.id
_entity.type
_entity.pdbx_description
1 polymer ?
#
loop_
_entity_poly.entity_id
_entity_poly.type
_entity_poly.pdbx_seq_one_letter_code
_entity_poly.pdbx_strand_id
1 'polypeptide(L)'
;MLRQLLGLRTSVIQAPMFGVSTPALVAEVVKHGALGSYGAGVSPPTIVRKDLEEIARLVPDKRFNLNVFVESASSSRTSEHDSAANWNTYDRLLEPVRAALQLGMPSGSVPEPPASFLDDHLALAQEFRPAVVSFCFGVLDRAVVRDLQAFALVVGTATSVEEAAMLADAGVDAIVAQGEELSGVVMSD
;
A
#
# COMPACT_ATOMS: atom_id res chain seq x y z
N MET A 1 2.11 -4.12 -23.83
CA MET A 1 1.95 -5.26 -22.89
C MET A 1 0.94 -4.96 -21.79
N LEU A 2 1.26 -4.26 -20.69
CA LEU A 2 0.31 -4.04 -19.57
C LEU A 2 -0.98 -3.30 -19.96
N ARG A 3 -0.87 -2.20 -20.72
CA ARG A 3 -2.01 -1.46 -21.29
C ARG A 3 -2.96 -2.37 -22.08
N GLN A 4 -2.43 -3.31 -22.86
CA GLN A 4 -3.24 -4.23 -23.68
C GLN A 4 -3.87 -5.32 -22.82
N LEU A 5 -3.12 -5.90 -21.88
CA LEU A 5 -3.63 -6.91 -20.94
C LEU A 5 -4.81 -6.39 -20.12
N LEU A 6 -4.75 -5.13 -19.69
CA LEU A 6 -5.79 -4.47 -18.89
C LEU A 6 -6.83 -3.69 -19.72
N GLY A 7 -6.71 -3.68 -21.05
CA GLY A 7 -7.63 -2.95 -21.94
C GLY A 7 -7.67 -1.43 -21.69
N LEU A 8 -6.55 -0.84 -21.26
CA LEU A 8 -6.42 0.59 -20.96
C LEU A 8 -6.22 1.42 -22.24
N ARG A 9 -6.68 2.68 -22.23
CA ARG A 9 -6.45 3.63 -23.33
C ARG A 9 -5.09 4.31 -23.22
N THR A 10 -4.56 4.43 -22.01
CA THR A 10 -3.25 5.03 -21.73
C THR A 10 -2.34 4.05 -20.99
N SER A 11 -1.06 4.37 -20.91
CA SER A 11 -0.07 3.59 -20.13
C SER A 11 0.17 4.19 -18.74
N VAL A 12 -0.84 4.88 -18.19
CA VAL A 12 -0.73 5.59 -16.92
C VAL A 12 -1.42 4.78 -15.82
N ILE A 13 -0.76 4.70 -14.67
CA ILE A 13 -1.29 4.15 -13.43
C ILE A 13 -1.26 5.29 -12.41
N GLN A 14 -2.40 5.63 -11.82
CA GLN A 14 -2.41 6.51 -10.67
C GLN A 14 -1.96 5.71 -9.45
N ALA A 15 -0.91 6.17 -8.75
CA ALA A 15 -0.30 5.44 -7.65
C ALA A 15 -1.28 5.23 -6.47
N PRO A 16 -1.35 4.04 -5.85
CA PRO A 16 -2.16 3.81 -4.67
C PRO A 16 -1.58 4.58 -3.49
N MET A 17 -2.29 5.61 -3.02
CA MET A 17 -1.81 6.47 -1.93
C MET A 17 -2.68 6.25 -0.70
N PHE A 18 -2.21 5.43 0.24
CA PHE A 18 -2.91 5.20 1.51
C PHE A 18 -3.25 6.54 2.19
N GLY A 19 -4.52 6.73 2.53
CA GLY A 19 -5.04 7.97 3.13
C GLY A 19 -5.38 9.10 2.14
N VAL A 20 -5.10 8.92 0.83
CA VAL A 20 -5.34 9.95 -0.21
C VAL A 20 -6.15 9.41 -1.39
N SER A 21 -5.88 8.19 -1.85
CA SER A 21 -6.62 7.59 -2.97
C SER A 21 -8.04 7.23 -2.54
N THR A 22 -9.02 7.98 -3.02
CA THR A 22 -10.44 7.77 -2.73
C THR A 22 -11.13 6.95 -3.83
N PRO A 23 -12.30 6.33 -3.55
CA PRO A 23 -13.13 5.71 -4.59
C PRO A 23 -13.42 6.61 -5.79
N ALA A 24 -13.69 7.90 -5.54
CA ALA A 24 -13.95 8.88 -6.59
C ALA A 24 -12.72 9.15 -7.46
N LEU A 25 -11.51 9.22 -6.88
CA LEU A 25 -10.27 9.37 -7.64
C LEU A 25 -10.02 8.14 -8.53
N VAL A 26 -10.16 6.93 -7.97
CA VAL A 26 -10.03 5.67 -8.71
C VAL A 26 -10.97 5.67 -9.91
N ALA A 27 -12.24 5.99 -9.69
CA ALA A 27 -13.24 6.00 -10.74
C ALA A 27 -12.96 7.03 -11.84
N GLU A 28 -12.56 8.26 -11.49
CA GLU A 28 -12.27 9.30 -12.47
C GLU A 28 -11.05 8.91 -13.33
N VAL A 29 -10.00 8.32 -12.73
CA VAL A 29 -8.84 7.81 -13.48
C VAL A 29 -9.25 6.72 -14.48
N VAL A 30 -10.07 5.76 -14.04
CA VAL A 30 -10.57 4.68 -14.91
C VAL A 30 -11.41 5.22 -16.06
N LYS A 31 -12.28 6.19 -15.79
CA LYS A 31 -13.10 6.88 -16.81
C LYS A 31 -12.25 7.55 -17.89
N HIS A 32 -11.07 8.06 -17.55
CA HIS A 32 -10.10 8.61 -18.51
C HIS A 32 -9.23 7.55 -19.19
N GLY A 33 -9.38 6.27 -18.84
CA GLY A 33 -8.77 5.13 -19.52
C GLY A 33 -7.34 4.83 -19.06
N ALA A 34 -6.99 5.29 -17.86
CA ALA A 34 -5.82 4.89 -17.10
C ALA A 34 -6.23 3.87 -16.02
N LEU A 35 -5.26 3.29 -15.30
CA LEU A 35 -5.54 2.42 -14.16
C LEU A 35 -5.66 3.25 -12.88
N GLY A 36 -6.85 3.29 -12.30
CA GLY A 36 -7.06 3.86 -10.95
C GLY A 36 -6.63 2.86 -9.88
N SER A 37 -5.99 3.35 -8.81
CA SER A 37 -5.49 2.48 -7.73
C SER A 37 -5.93 2.96 -6.36
N TYR A 38 -6.40 2.02 -5.54
CA TYR A 38 -6.77 2.24 -4.14
C TYR A 38 -5.69 1.65 -3.22
N GLY A 39 -5.12 2.46 -2.33
CA GLY A 39 -4.17 2.03 -1.31
C GLY A 39 -4.85 1.68 0.01
N ALA A 40 -4.93 0.39 0.35
CA ALA A 40 -5.51 -0.07 1.61
C ALA A 40 -4.62 0.27 2.82
N GLY A 41 -3.30 0.18 2.66
CA GLY A 41 -2.31 0.49 3.69
C GLY A 41 -2.58 -0.25 4.99
N VAL A 42 -2.70 0.51 6.10
CA VAL A 42 -3.06 -0.03 7.43
C VAL A 42 -4.52 0.27 7.82
N SER A 43 -5.38 0.60 6.84
CA SER A 43 -6.81 0.82 7.10
C SER A 43 -7.47 -0.45 7.62
N PRO A 44 -8.35 -0.36 8.65
CA PRO A 44 -9.16 -1.49 9.08
C PRO A 44 -9.98 -2.09 7.92
N PRO A 45 -10.18 -3.42 7.89
CA PRO A 45 -10.88 -4.10 6.79
C PRO A 45 -12.31 -3.59 6.56
N THR A 46 -12.98 -3.09 7.62
CA THR A 46 -14.31 -2.50 7.52
C THR A 46 -14.34 -1.21 6.69
N ILE A 47 -13.28 -0.39 6.77
CA ILE A 47 -13.13 0.81 5.96
C ILE A 47 -12.81 0.44 4.51
N VAL A 48 -11.84 -0.47 4.32
CA VAL A 48 -11.45 -0.94 2.98
C VAL A 48 -12.63 -1.57 2.24
N ARG A 49 -13.43 -2.40 2.92
CA ARG A 49 -14.66 -2.97 2.36
C ARG A 49 -15.61 -1.90 1.85
N LYS A 50 -15.94 -0.90 2.67
CA LYS A 50 -16.85 0.19 2.30
C LYS A 50 -16.37 0.90 1.04
N ASP A 51 -15.07 1.19 0.97
CA ASP A 51 -14.49 1.88 -0.18
C ASP A 51 -14.47 0.99 -1.42
N LEU A 52 -14.21 -0.31 -1.29
CA LEU A 52 -14.32 -1.28 -2.39
C LEU A 52 -15.75 -1.47 -2.89
N GLU A 53 -16.76 -1.41 -2.02
CA GLU A 53 -18.18 -1.40 -2.41
C GLU A 53 -18.52 -0.15 -3.24
N GLU A 54 -17.97 1.00 -2.88
CA GLU A 54 -18.14 2.23 -3.66
C GLU A 54 -17.40 2.15 -5.00
N ILE A 55 -16.14 1.71 -5.02
CA ILE A 55 -15.38 1.51 -6.26
C ILE A 55 -16.10 0.51 -7.17
N ALA A 56 -16.63 -0.60 -6.65
CA ALA A 56 -17.34 -1.58 -7.45
C ALA A 56 -18.61 -1.01 -8.12
N ARG A 57 -19.29 -0.05 -7.47
CA ARG A 57 -20.42 0.67 -8.08
C ARG A 57 -19.97 1.65 -9.15
N LEU A 58 -18.87 2.37 -8.92
CA LEU A 58 -18.36 3.40 -9.83
C LEU A 58 -17.57 2.83 -11.02
N VAL A 59 -16.97 1.65 -10.84
CA VAL A 59 -16.08 0.94 -11.79
C VAL A 59 -16.57 -0.50 -11.96
N PRO A 60 -17.72 -0.71 -12.64
CA PRO A 60 -18.39 -2.00 -12.72
C PRO A 60 -17.62 -3.07 -13.52
N ASP A 61 -16.69 -2.66 -14.39
CA ASP A 61 -15.79 -3.56 -15.10
C ASP A 61 -14.56 -3.97 -14.27
N LYS A 62 -14.48 -3.48 -13.02
CA LYS A 62 -13.46 -3.82 -12.01
C LYS A 62 -12.02 -3.52 -12.45
N ARG A 63 -11.83 -2.63 -13.42
CA ARG A 63 -10.52 -2.24 -13.96
C ARG A 63 -9.79 -1.24 -13.07
N PHE A 64 -9.62 -1.62 -11.81
CA PHE A 64 -8.84 -0.87 -10.83
C PHE A 64 -7.80 -1.78 -10.18
N ASN A 65 -6.85 -1.15 -9.50
CA ASN A 65 -5.83 -1.78 -8.69
C ASN A 65 -6.19 -1.67 -7.20
N LEU A 66 -6.12 -2.77 -6.47
CA LEU A 66 -6.08 -2.77 -5.01
C LEU A 66 -4.65 -2.99 -4.55
N ASN A 67 -4.12 -2.05 -3.78
CA ASN A 67 -2.79 -2.15 -3.20
C ASN A 67 -2.85 -2.48 -1.70
N VAL A 68 -2.01 -3.42 -1.28
CA VAL A 68 -1.90 -3.89 0.11
C VAL A 68 -0.45 -3.80 0.59
N PHE A 69 -0.24 -3.67 1.90
CA PHE A 69 1.09 -3.74 2.50
C PHE A 69 1.36 -5.16 2.98
N VAL A 70 2.47 -5.77 2.55
CA VAL A 70 2.87 -7.11 3.01
C VAL A 70 3.32 -7.03 4.46
N GLU A 71 4.27 -6.13 4.70
CA GLU A 71 4.68 -5.76 6.03
C GLU A 71 3.91 -4.53 6.51
N SER A 72 3.29 -4.64 7.68
CA SER A 72 2.95 -3.41 8.40
C SER A 72 4.25 -2.71 8.77
N ALA A 73 4.23 -1.39 8.89
CA ALA A 73 5.38 -0.65 9.39
C ALA A 73 5.91 -1.16 10.75
N SER A 74 5.22 -2.08 11.45
CA SER A 74 5.68 -2.74 12.68
C SER A 74 6.78 -3.81 12.49
N SER A 75 6.84 -4.52 11.35
CA SER A 75 7.79 -5.63 11.19
C SER A 75 9.21 -5.15 10.91
N SER A 76 9.36 -4.02 10.21
CA SER A 76 10.63 -3.29 10.07
C SER A 76 11.03 -2.50 11.33
N ARG A 77 10.11 -2.36 12.29
CA ARG A 77 10.30 -1.60 13.56
C ARG A 77 10.80 -2.44 14.74
N THR A 78 11.20 -3.68 14.53
CA THR A 78 11.88 -4.48 15.56
C THR A 78 13.34 -4.08 15.81
N SER A 79 13.75 -2.88 15.38
CA SER A 79 15.08 -2.34 15.64
C SER A 79 15.14 -1.66 17.01
N GLU A 80 16.35 -1.57 17.59
CA GLU A 80 16.64 -0.83 18.84
C GLU A 80 16.06 0.60 18.87
N HIS A 81 15.67 1.17 17.72
CA HIS A 81 15.15 2.52 17.53
C HIS A 81 13.78 2.78 18.19
N ASP A 82 12.93 1.77 18.42
CA ASP A 82 11.60 1.93 19.04
C ASP A 82 11.57 1.68 20.56
N SER A 83 12.73 1.69 21.21
CA SER A 83 12.80 1.62 22.66
C SER A 83 12.15 2.86 23.32
N ALA A 84 11.56 2.67 24.52
CA ALA A 84 11.05 3.79 25.32
C ALA A 84 12.11 4.89 25.58
N ALA A 85 13.39 4.51 25.59
CA ALA A 85 14.50 5.45 25.72
C ALA A 85 14.66 6.38 24.49
N ASN A 86 14.40 5.87 23.29
CA ASN A 86 14.44 6.67 22.07
C ASN A 86 13.20 7.55 21.93
N TRP A 87 12.03 7.06 22.34
CA TRP A 87 10.82 7.88 22.43
C TRP A 87 11.00 9.09 23.36
N ASN A 88 11.61 8.90 24.53
CA ASN A 88 11.97 10.02 25.41
C ASN A 88 12.94 11.01 24.76
N THR A 89 13.82 10.53 23.88
CA THR A 89 14.77 11.38 23.15
C THR A 89 14.08 12.18 22.05
N TYR A 90 13.21 11.56 21.27
CA TYR A 90 12.36 12.26 20.29
C TYR A 90 11.49 13.30 20.99
N ASP A 91 10.91 12.97 22.14
CA ASP A 91 10.13 13.93 22.92
C ASP A 91 10.96 15.13 23.33
N ARG A 92 12.18 14.96 23.85
CA ARG A 92 13.04 16.11 24.18
C ARG A 92 13.35 16.98 22.96
N LEU A 93 13.61 16.38 21.80
CA LEU A 93 13.89 17.13 20.57
C LEU A 93 12.69 17.97 20.10
N LEU A 94 11.46 17.55 20.42
CA LEU A 94 10.23 18.27 20.07
C LEU A 94 9.85 19.37 21.07
N GLU A 95 10.54 19.49 22.20
CA GLU A 95 10.24 20.51 23.23
C GLU A 95 10.22 21.95 22.67
N PRO A 96 11.22 22.42 21.88
CA PRO A 96 11.21 23.78 21.35
C PRO A 96 10.01 24.04 20.44
N VAL A 97 9.61 23.04 19.65
CA VAL A 97 8.45 23.12 18.74
C VAL A 97 7.15 23.19 19.54
N ARG A 98 7.00 22.35 20.58
CA ARG A 98 5.82 22.40 21.46
C ARG A 98 5.72 23.72 22.20
N ALA A 99 6.82 24.25 22.71
CA ALA A 99 6.86 25.55 23.38
C ALA A 99 6.47 26.69 22.42
N ALA A 100 7.03 26.71 21.21
CA ALA A 100 6.72 27.71 20.19
C ALA A 100 5.24 27.69 19.77
N LEU A 101 4.65 26.50 19.69
CA LEU A 101 3.24 26.28 19.33
C LEU A 101 2.27 26.28 20.53
N GLN A 102 2.77 26.50 21.75
CA GLN A 102 1.99 26.45 23.01
C GLN A 102 1.23 25.13 23.19
N LEU A 103 1.85 24.02 22.78
CA LEU A 103 1.30 22.67 22.93
C LEU A 103 1.71 22.08 24.29
N GLY A 104 0.77 21.39 24.95
CA GLY A 104 1.05 20.61 26.16
C GLY A 104 1.89 19.37 25.88
N MET A 105 2.36 18.72 26.94
CA MET A 105 3.00 17.41 26.81
C MET A 105 1.99 16.39 26.25
N PRO A 106 2.40 15.53 25.29
CA PRO A 106 1.54 14.47 24.83
C PRO A 106 1.14 13.57 26.00
N SER A 107 -0.16 13.40 26.19
CA SER A 107 -0.71 12.48 27.18
C SER A 107 -0.81 11.09 26.54
N GLY A 108 0.12 10.19 26.84
CA GLY A 108 0.08 8.82 26.33
C GLY A 108 1.36 8.04 26.58
N SER A 109 1.26 6.71 26.51
CA SER A 109 2.42 5.85 26.31
C SER A 109 2.92 5.98 24.87
N VAL A 110 4.12 5.46 24.61
CA VAL A 110 4.62 5.21 23.26
C VAL A 110 3.51 4.59 22.40
N PRO A 111 3.21 5.12 21.21
CA PRO A 111 2.20 4.55 20.34
C PRO A 111 2.59 3.12 19.94
N GLU A 112 1.65 2.18 20.10
CA GLU A 112 1.83 0.84 19.55
C GLU A 112 1.94 0.89 18.02
N PRO A 113 2.70 -0.03 17.41
CA PRO A 113 2.74 -0.13 15.97
C PRO A 113 1.32 -0.38 15.40
N PRO A 114 1.00 0.16 14.21
CA PRO A 114 -0.25 -0.12 13.54
C PRO A 114 -0.32 -1.61 13.21
N ALA A 115 -1.48 -2.20 13.43
CA ALA A 115 -1.75 -3.60 13.09
C ALA A 115 -1.55 -3.86 11.59
N SER A 116 -1.07 -5.06 11.26
CA SER A 116 -1.16 -5.58 9.90
C SER A 116 -2.55 -6.13 9.65
N PHE A 117 -3.11 -5.84 8.47
CA PHE A 117 -4.39 -6.37 8.00
C PHE A 117 -4.25 -7.12 6.67
N LEU A 118 -3.05 -7.63 6.37
CA LEU A 118 -2.73 -8.25 5.08
C LEU A 118 -3.75 -9.35 4.71
N ASP A 119 -3.95 -10.34 5.57
CA ASP A 119 -4.86 -11.46 5.29
C ASP A 119 -6.30 -11.00 5.01
N ASP A 120 -6.78 -10.02 5.78
CA ASP A 120 -8.10 -9.44 5.57
C ASP A 120 -8.20 -8.68 4.24
N HIS A 121 -7.16 -7.92 3.88
CA HIS A 121 -7.12 -7.19 2.62
C HIS A 121 -7.01 -8.13 1.41
N LEU A 122 -6.30 -9.25 1.54
CA LEU A 122 -6.24 -10.31 0.53
C LEU A 122 -7.59 -11.02 0.39
N ALA A 123 -8.29 -11.28 1.50
CA ALA A 123 -9.65 -11.82 1.46
C ALA A 123 -10.62 -10.87 0.74
N LEU A 124 -10.50 -9.56 0.97
CA LEU A 124 -11.26 -8.54 0.23
C LEU A 124 -10.87 -8.51 -1.25
N ALA A 125 -9.59 -8.67 -1.59
CA ALA A 125 -9.15 -8.77 -2.98
C ALA A 125 -9.83 -9.96 -3.69
N GLN A 126 -9.87 -11.13 -3.04
CA GLN A 126 -10.54 -12.33 -3.54
C GLN A 126 -12.05 -12.13 -3.73
N GLU A 127 -12.70 -11.40 -2.83
CA GLU A 127 -14.13 -11.11 -2.90
C GLU A 127 -14.48 -10.13 -4.03
N PHE A 128 -13.78 -9.00 -4.09
CA PHE A 128 -14.08 -7.92 -5.03
C PHE A 128 -13.50 -8.17 -6.43
N ARG A 129 -12.41 -8.94 -6.52
CA ARG A 129 -11.69 -9.33 -7.75
C ARG A 129 -11.32 -8.12 -8.63
N PRO A 130 -10.49 -7.19 -8.13
CA PRO A 130 -9.92 -6.12 -8.95
C PRO A 130 -9.09 -6.71 -10.11
N ALA A 131 -8.93 -5.95 -11.19
CA ALA A 131 -8.10 -6.38 -12.32
C ALA A 131 -6.60 -6.48 -11.98
N VAL A 132 -6.16 -5.73 -10.96
CA VAL A 132 -4.78 -5.74 -10.45
C VAL A 132 -4.79 -5.81 -8.93
N VAL A 133 -3.94 -6.66 -8.37
CA VAL A 133 -3.57 -6.62 -6.96
C VAL A 133 -2.10 -6.27 -6.91
N SER A 134 -1.77 -5.14 -6.29
CA SER A 134 -0.39 -4.73 -6.08
C SER A 134 0.00 -4.78 -4.62
N PHE A 135 1.29 -4.89 -4.35
CA PHE A 135 1.80 -4.87 -2.99
C PHE A 135 3.17 -4.18 -2.90
N CYS A 136 3.49 -3.70 -1.70
CA CYS A 136 4.81 -3.16 -1.35
C CYS A 136 5.21 -3.59 0.07
N PHE A 137 6.45 -3.29 0.43
CA PHE A 137 7.06 -3.60 1.72
C PHE A 137 7.24 -5.10 1.95
N GLY A 138 7.94 -5.77 1.04
CA GLY A 138 8.22 -7.20 1.13
C GLY A 138 7.59 -8.01 0.00
N VAL A 139 7.65 -9.33 0.16
CA VAL A 139 7.31 -10.30 -0.90
C VAL A 139 6.26 -11.26 -0.38
N LEU A 140 5.17 -11.42 -1.14
CA LEU A 140 4.15 -12.44 -0.86
C LEU A 140 4.67 -13.83 -1.21
N ASP A 141 4.23 -14.84 -0.44
CA ASP A 141 4.51 -16.23 -0.75
C ASP A 141 4.02 -16.60 -2.16
N ARG A 142 4.80 -17.41 -2.87
CA ARG A 142 4.50 -17.87 -4.24
C ARG A 142 3.10 -18.51 -4.36
N ALA A 143 2.63 -19.20 -3.32
CA ALA A 143 1.29 -19.78 -3.29
C ALA A 143 0.20 -18.69 -3.29
N VAL A 144 0.39 -17.63 -2.48
CA VAL A 144 -0.53 -16.48 -2.42
C VAL A 144 -0.53 -15.73 -3.75
N VAL A 145 0.65 -15.48 -4.33
CA VAL A 145 0.77 -14.86 -5.68
C VAL A 145 -0.03 -15.66 -6.71
N ARG A 146 0.14 -16.98 -6.75
CA ARG A 146 -0.59 -17.85 -7.69
C ARG A 146 -2.10 -17.81 -7.47
N ASP A 147 -2.55 -17.78 -6.22
CA ASP A 147 -3.97 -17.77 -5.90
C ASP A 147 -4.62 -16.43 -6.32
N LEU A 148 -3.90 -15.31 -6.16
CA LEU A 148 -4.32 -14.00 -6.69
C LEU A 148 -4.34 -13.96 -8.23
N GLN A 149 -3.35 -14.60 -8.88
CA GLN A 149 -3.26 -14.72 -10.34
C GLN A 149 -4.45 -15.45 -10.98
N ALA A 150 -5.24 -16.18 -10.20
CA ALA A 150 -6.50 -16.77 -10.68
C ALA A 150 -7.55 -15.71 -11.06
N PHE A 151 -7.35 -14.43 -10.71
CA PHE A 151 -8.33 -13.38 -10.99
C PHE A 151 -7.76 -11.98 -11.27
N ALA A 152 -6.52 -11.70 -10.89
CA ALA A 152 -5.88 -10.40 -11.07
C ALA A 152 -4.47 -10.54 -11.64
N LEU A 153 -3.95 -9.47 -12.24
CA LEU A 153 -2.50 -9.34 -12.38
C LEU A 153 -1.90 -8.99 -11.02
N VAL A 154 -0.82 -9.67 -10.65
CA VAL A 154 -0.13 -9.47 -9.38
C VAL A 154 1.13 -8.65 -9.60
N VAL A 155 1.26 -7.53 -8.88
CA VAL A 155 2.33 -6.54 -9.12
C VAL A 155 3.04 -6.20 -7.81
N GLY A 156 4.34 -6.50 -7.74
CA GLY A 156 5.17 -6.10 -6.60
C GLY A 156 5.89 -4.77 -6.83
N THR A 157 6.23 -4.07 -5.76
CA THR A 157 7.08 -2.86 -5.81
C THR A 157 8.48 -3.21 -5.32
N ALA A 158 9.50 -2.76 -6.05
CA ALA A 158 10.91 -2.91 -5.67
C ALA A 158 11.63 -1.55 -5.74
N THR A 159 12.50 -1.29 -4.77
CA THR A 159 13.43 -0.15 -4.74
C THR A 159 14.85 -0.55 -5.13
N SER A 160 15.17 -1.85 -5.13
CA SER A 160 16.47 -2.40 -5.50
C SER A 160 16.37 -3.52 -6.55
N VAL A 161 17.51 -3.89 -7.14
CA VAL A 161 17.59 -5.01 -8.09
C VAL A 161 17.37 -6.34 -7.36
N GLU A 162 17.85 -6.43 -6.13
CA GLU A 162 17.71 -7.57 -5.24
C GLU A 162 16.23 -7.83 -4.92
N GLU A 163 15.49 -6.80 -4.53
CA GLU A 163 14.04 -6.91 -4.32
C GLU A 163 13.31 -7.30 -5.62
N ALA A 164 13.69 -6.70 -6.76
CA ALA A 164 13.10 -7.06 -8.04
C ALA A 164 13.35 -8.53 -8.41
N ALA A 165 14.53 -9.07 -8.09
CA ALA A 165 14.85 -10.49 -8.27
C ALA A 165 13.98 -11.37 -7.35
N MET A 166 13.80 -11.00 -6.08
CA MET A 166 12.93 -11.72 -5.15
C MET A 166 11.46 -11.74 -5.63
N LEU A 167 10.96 -10.63 -6.17
CA LEU A 167 9.61 -10.54 -6.75
C LEU A 167 9.47 -11.43 -7.99
N ALA A 168 10.47 -11.43 -8.86
CA ALA A 168 10.50 -12.32 -10.03
C ALA A 168 10.50 -13.80 -9.61
N ASP A 169 11.28 -14.15 -8.57
CA ASP A 169 11.29 -15.48 -7.97
C ASP A 169 9.98 -15.82 -7.25
N ALA A 170 9.23 -14.85 -6.75
CA ALA A 170 7.88 -15.08 -6.23
C ALA A 170 6.85 -15.32 -7.35
N GLY A 171 7.16 -14.90 -8.58
CA GLY A 171 6.35 -15.15 -9.77
C GLY A 171 5.31 -14.07 -10.07
N VAL A 172 5.55 -12.81 -9.68
CA VAL A 172 4.65 -11.69 -10.01
C VAL A 172 4.57 -11.44 -11.52
N ASP A 173 3.45 -10.87 -11.98
CA ASP A 173 3.23 -10.56 -13.40
C ASP A 173 3.97 -9.30 -13.85
N ALA A 174 4.21 -8.37 -12.93
CA ALA A 174 4.97 -7.15 -13.18
C ALA A 174 5.63 -6.61 -11.90
N ILE A 175 6.62 -5.73 -12.09
CA ILE A 175 7.33 -5.05 -11.02
C ILE A 175 7.22 -3.54 -11.24
N VAL A 176 6.85 -2.80 -10.19
CA VAL A 176 6.99 -1.35 -10.13
C VAL A 176 8.38 -1.05 -9.59
N ALA A 177 9.25 -0.50 -10.44
CA ALA A 177 10.56 0.01 -10.01
C ALA A 177 10.39 1.41 -9.42
N GLN A 178 10.51 1.53 -8.10
CA GLN A 178 10.35 2.78 -7.36
C GLN A 178 11.72 3.43 -7.11
N GLY A 179 11.96 4.59 -7.72
CA GLY A 179 13.16 5.39 -7.48
C GLY A 179 13.13 6.17 -6.16
N GLU A 180 14.29 6.65 -5.73
CA GLU A 180 14.49 7.41 -4.48
C GLU A 180 13.76 8.76 -4.47
N GLU A 181 13.46 9.32 -5.64
CA GLU A 181 12.79 10.63 -5.78
C GLU A 181 11.31 10.59 -5.36
N LEU A 182 10.75 9.40 -5.15
CA LEU A 182 9.34 9.22 -4.78
C LEU A 182 9.16 9.41 -3.27
N SER A 183 8.49 10.51 -2.92
CA SER A 183 8.28 11.03 -1.55
C SER A 183 7.34 10.20 -0.65
N GLY A 184 7.20 8.89 -0.91
CA GLY A 184 6.43 7.96 -0.07
C GLY A 184 7.29 7.33 1.02
N VAL A 185 6.75 6.30 1.69
CA VAL A 185 7.57 5.43 2.56
C VAL A 185 8.58 4.73 1.66
N VAL A 186 9.83 5.19 1.69
CA VAL A 186 10.95 4.56 1.01
C VAL A 186 11.36 3.34 1.84
N MET A 187 11.49 2.19 1.18
CA MET A 187 12.18 1.03 1.73
C MET A 187 13.67 1.38 1.74
N SER A 188 14.13 1.98 2.83
CA SER A 188 15.55 2.18 3.08
C SER A 188 16.10 0.96 3.81
N ASP A 189 17.05 0.27 3.18
CA ASP A 189 17.93 -0.71 3.82
C ASP A 189 18.80 -0.06 4.92
#